data_AF-A0A101INE0-F1
#
_entry.id   AF-A0A101INE0-F1
#
_cell.length_a   1.000
_cell.length_b   1.000
_cell.length_c   1.000
_cell.angle_alpha   90.00
_cell.angle_beta   90.00
_cell.angle_gamma   90.00
#
_symmetry.space_group_name_H-M   'P 1'
#
loop_
_entity.id
_entity.type
_entity.pdbx_description
1 polymer ?
#
loop_
_entity_poly.entity_id
_entity_poly.type
_entity_poly.pdbx_seq_one_letter_code
_entity_poly.pdbx_strand_id
1 'polypeptide(L)'
;MLFVALPDVYNLLISSLFAFFGEQAVTTTVQEARAWSFDAAWQTFHWGLLLMAGGVATLLWRSRERVNPAHVFVLIWTAVILASTMAHVRYEYYLAANIALLSAVFAGAVLDAGYKDVTRLFRSGSDRTSSGPGPVEEPPRKGKKGGKAPDSHKSKVSSRNQPDYLKVGAFAAVIIVTLLFAGASLQANLAMAASAKYNGIDSQWMDALAWMGENTPDPGVDYYAIYDRNTFTYPEESYGVMSWWDYGHWITFVAKRIPNNNPFQHGVAGPNGSATYFVSTS
;
A
#
# COMPACT_ATOMS: atom_id res chain seq x y z
N MET A 1 20.98 -12.39 28.59
CA MET A 1 20.64 -13.83 28.54
C MET A 1 20.77 -14.38 27.12
N LEU A 2 20.01 -13.88 26.13
CA LEU A 2 20.08 -14.41 24.75
C LEU A 2 21.49 -14.28 24.11
N PHE A 3 22.15 -13.12 24.25
CA PHE A 3 23.50 -12.88 23.73
C PHE A 3 24.54 -13.90 24.21
N VAL A 4 24.42 -14.35 25.46
CA VAL A 4 25.39 -15.27 26.08
C VAL A 4 25.06 -16.73 25.78
N ALA A 5 23.76 -17.09 25.76
CA ALA A 5 23.32 -18.45 25.55
C ALA A 5 23.26 -18.86 24.06
N LEU A 6 22.92 -17.92 23.17
CA LEU A 6 22.74 -18.13 21.74
C LEU A 6 23.26 -16.90 20.97
N PRO A 7 24.60 -16.68 20.92
CA PRO A 7 25.19 -15.50 20.33
C PRO A 7 24.83 -15.34 18.83
N ASP A 8 24.77 -16.44 18.08
CA ASP A 8 24.42 -16.39 16.65
C ASP A 8 23.00 -15.92 16.41
N VAL A 9 22.05 -16.40 17.23
CA VAL A 9 20.64 -15.97 17.16
C VAL A 9 20.53 -14.50 17.55
N TYR A 10 21.25 -14.08 18.60
CA TYR A 10 21.28 -12.68 18.99
C TYR A 10 21.83 -11.79 17.87
N ASN A 11 22.99 -12.14 17.30
CA ASN A 11 23.62 -11.37 16.23
C ASN A 11 22.73 -11.32 14.99
N LEU A 12 22.08 -12.43 14.64
CA LEU A 12 21.08 -12.48 13.58
C LEU A 12 19.96 -11.48 13.86
N LEU A 13 19.31 -11.55 15.02
CA LEU A 13 18.20 -10.65 15.37
C LEU A 13 18.61 -9.18 15.36
N ILE A 14 19.77 -8.84 15.91
CA ILE A 14 20.28 -7.47 15.94
C ILE A 14 20.61 -6.99 14.52
N SER A 15 21.28 -7.82 13.72
CA SER A 15 21.60 -7.48 12.32
C SER A 15 20.33 -7.29 11.48
N SER A 16 19.32 -8.15 11.68
CA SER A 16 18.02 -8.02 11.02
C SER A 16 17.30 -6.76 11.46
N LEU A 17 17.36 -6.38 12.73
CA LEU A 17 16.77 -5.13 13.23
C LEU A 17 17.39 -3.91 12.54
N PHE A 18 18.72 -3.87 12.45
CA PHE A 18 19.43 -2.79 11.76
C PHE A 18 19.19 -2.81 10.25
N ALA A 19 19.12 -3.99 9.61
CA ALA A 19 18.80 -4.10 8.19
C ALA A 19 17.33 -3.74 7.88
N PHE A 20 16.44 -3.88 8.85
CA PHE A 20 15.03 -3.55 8.70
C PHE A 20 14.78 -2.03 8.78
N PHE A 21 15.46 -1.34 9.70
CA PHE A 21 15.26 0.09 9.95
C PHE A 21 16.36 1.02 9.42
N GLY A 22 17.55 0.51 9.09
CA GLY A 22 18.73 1.33 8.75
C GLY A 22 19.21 1.17 7.31
N GLU A 23 19.96 2.15 6.83
CA GLU A 23 20.50 2.20 5.46
C GLU A 23 21.97 1.71 5.39
N GLN A 24 22.41 1.18 4.24
CA GLN A 24 23.82 0.83 3.99
C GLN A 24 24.28 1.36 2.63
N ALA A 25 25.60 1.51 2.40
CA ALA A 25 26.11 2.06 1.15
C ALA A 25 25.63 1.29 -0.10
N VAL A 26 25.51 -0.05 0.00
CA VAL A 26 25.01 -0.93 -1.07
C VAL A 26 23.49 -0.86 -1.28
N THR A 27 22.71 -0.33 -0.34
CA THR A 27 21.24 -0.22 -0.50
C THR A 27 20.86 0.92 -1.44
N THR A 28 21.74 1.89 -1.68
CA THR A 28 21.45 3.03 -2.56
C THR A 28 21.47 2.68 -4.05
N THR A 29 22.22 1.64 -4.44
CA THR A 29 22.32 1.19 -5.83
C THR A 29 21.14 0.32 -6.26
N VAL A 30 20.43 -0.28 -5.29
CA VAL A 30 19.27 -1.14 -5.51
C VAL A 30 18.01 -0.31 -5.38
N GLN A 31 17.21 -0.21 -6.44
CA GLN A 31 16.04 0.67 -6.49
C GLN A 31 15.08 0.43 -5.32
N GLU A 32 14.81 -0.83 -4.98
CA GLU A 32 13.86 -1.20 -3.93
C GLU A 32 14.35 -0.87 -2.51
N ALA A 33 15.66 -0.71 -2.31
CA ALA A 33 16.24 -0.44 -0.99
C ALA A 33 16.52 1.07 -0.76
N ARG A 34 16.03 1.93 -1.66
CA ARG A 34 16.07 3.38 -1.48
C ARG A 34 14.97 3.85 -0.54
N ALA A 35 15.17 5.02 0.04
CA ALA A 35 14.15 5.72 0.81
C ALA A 35 12.90 6.01 -0.02
N TRP A 36 11.75 5.99 0.65
CA TRP A 36 10.46 6.19 0.01
C TRP A 36 10.17 7.67 -0.17
N SER A 37 10.11 8.10 -1.43
CA SER A 37 9.77 9.48 -1.77
C SER A 37 8.27 9.73 -1.68
N PHE A 38 7.88 10.98 -1.46
CA PHE A 38 6.48 11.37 -1.47
C PHE A 38 5.82 11.08 -2.83
N ASP A 39 6.53 11.31 -3.94
CA ASP A 39 6.01 11.03 -5.28
C ASP A 39 5.74 9.54 -5.49
N ALA A 40 6.65 8.66 -5.04
CA ALA A 40 6.44 7.22 -5.08
C ALA A 40 5.24 6.81 -4.21
N ALA A 41 5.15 7.34 -2.99
CA ALA A 41 4.05 7.08 -2.08
C ALA A 41 2.69 7.47 -2.67
N TRP A 42 2.63 8.64 -3.31
CA TRP A 42 1.43 9.13 -3.96
C TRP A 42 1.07 8.29 -5.20
N GLN A 43 2.05 7.93 -6.02
CA GLN A 43 1.84 7.06 -7.19
C GLN A 43 1.33 5.67 -6.80
N THR A 44 1.78 5.10 -5.69
CA THR A 44 1.30 3.79 -5.25
C THR A 44 -0.07 3.87 -4.57
N PHE A 45 -0.22 4.75 -3.56
CA PHE A 45 -1.38 4.71 -2.66
C PHE A 45 -2.39 5.84 -2.86
N HIS A 46 -2.03 6.95 -3.50
CA HIS A 46 -2.91 8.08 -3.78
C HIS A 46 -3.78 8.48 -2.56
N TRP A 47 -5.10 8.51 -2.77
CA TRP A 47 -6.14 8.79 -1.77
C TRP A 47 -6.13 7.86 -0.56
N GLY A 48 -5.54 6.66 -0.69
CA GLY A 48 -5.35 5.71 0.41
C GLY A 48 -4.51 6.29 1.55
N LEU A 49 -3.55 7.18 1.27
CA LEU A 49 -2.75 7.85 2.31
C LEU A 49 -3.63 8.76 3.19
N LEU A 50 -4.56 9.50 2.57
CA LEU A 50 -5.49 10.38 3.28
C LEU A 50 -6.50 9.57 4.11
N LEU A 51 -7.02 8.48 3.55
CA LEU A 51 -7.93 7.58 4.25
C LEU A 51 -7.23 6.86 5.41
N MET A 52 -5.97 6.44 5.24
CA MET A 52 -5.14 5.88 6.30
C MET A 52 -4.95 6.89 7.45
N ALA A 53 -4.62 8.15 7.15
CA ALA A 53 -4.47 9.19 8.16
C ALA A 53 -5.77 9.40 8.95
N GLY A 54 -6.92 9.40 8.27
CA GLY A 54 -8.24 9.42 8.92
C GLY A 54 -8.49 8.19 9.80
N GLY A 55 -8.01 7.02 9.39
CA GLY A 55 -8.11 5.77 10.14
C GLY A 55 -7.30 5.80 11.42
N VAL A 56 -6.05 6.28 11.34
CA VAL A 56 -5.19 6.51 12.50
C VAL A 56 -5.86 7.47 13.48
N ALA A 57 -6.35 8.62 13.00
CA ALA A 57 -7.06 9.59 13.83
C ALA A 57 -8.31 9.00 14.49
N THR A 58 -9.06 8.18 13.76
CA THR A 58 -10.25 7.48 14.27
C THR A 58 -9.91 6.52 15.40
N LEU A 59 -8.87 5.70 15.23
CA LEU A 59 -8.44 4.76 16.26
C LEU A 59 -7.90 5.47 17.50
N LEU A 60 -7.12 6.54 17.32
CA LEU A 60 -6.63 7.37 18.42
C LEU A 60 -7.79 8.02 19.19
N TRP A 61 -8.75 8.60 18.48
CA TRP A 61 -9.93 9.20 19.09
C TRP A 61 -10.76 8.18 19.88
N ARG A 62 -11.07 7.02 19.28
CA ARG A 62 -11.82 5.93 19.94
C ARG A 62 -11.10 5.36 21.16
N SER A 63 -9.77 5.44 21.20
CA SER A 63 -8.96 4.90 22.29
C SER A 63 -8.68 5.90 23.40
N ARG A 64 -9.11 7.17 23.26
CA ARG A 64 -8.86 8.24 24.24
C ARG A 64 -9.57 8.00 25.57
N GLU A 65 -10.79 7.48 25.53
CA GLU A 65 -11.60 7.23 26.74
C GLU A 65 -11.36 5.84 27.31
N ARG A 66 -11.19 4.83 26.45
CA ARG A 66 -10.86 3.45 26.85
C ARG A 66 -9.91 2.84 25.83
N VAL A 67 -8.74 2.44 26.31
CA VAL A 67 -7.73 1.78 25.48
C VAL A 67 -8.24 0.42 25.04
N ASN A 68 -8.36 0.22 23.73
CA ASN A 68 -8.64 -1.08 23.14
C ASN A 68 -7.31 -1.71 22.66
N PRO A 69 -6.91 -2.88 23.18
CA PRO A 69 -5.66 -3.55 22.77
C PRO A 69 -5.55 -3.76 21.25
N ALA A 70 -6.66 -4.03 20.57
CA ALA A 70 -6.67 -4.22 19.12
C ALA A 70 -6.34 -2.93 18.36
N HIS A 71 -6.85 -1.78 18.82
CA HIS A 71 -6.51 -0.49 18.20
C HIS A 71 -5.02 -0.17 18.39
N VAL A 72 -4.50 -0.42 19.59
CA VAL A 72 -3.07 -0.20 19.90
C VAL A 72 -2.19 -1.10 19.05
N PHE A 73 -2.55 -2.38 18.90
CA PHE A 73 -1.84 -3.30 18.03
C PHE A 73 -1.78 -2.79 16.58
N VAL A 74 -2.91 -2.39 16.00
CA VAL A 74 -2.95 -1.87 14.62
C VAL A 74 -2.12 -0.60 14.48
N LEU A 75 -2.17 0.31 15.46
CA LEU A 75 -1.38 1.55 15.43
C LEU A 75 0.13 1.27 15.52
N ILE A 76 0.56 0.39 16.41
CA ILE A 76 1.97 0.00 16.54
C ILE A 76 2.44 -0.72 15.29
N TRP A 77 1.68 -1.71 14.82
CA TRP A 77 1.99 -2.43 13.58
C TRP A 77 2.13 -1.47 12.39
N THR A 78 1.18 -0.53 12.24
CA THR A 78 1.25 0.49 11.20
C THR A 78 2.47 1.38 11.35
N ALA A 79 2.79 1.84 12.56
CA ALA A 79 3.94 2.71 12.80
C ALA A 79 5.27 2.00 12.45
N VAL A 80 5.40 0.72 12.84
CA VAL A 80 6.59 -0.09 12.56
C VAL A 80 6.79 -0.28 11.06
N ILE A 81 5.73 -0.69 10.36
CA ILE A 81 5.81 -0.91 8.91
C ILE A 81 6.04 0.42 8.19
N LEU A 82 5.32 1.49 8.55
CA LEU A 82 5.48 2.81 7.94
C LEU A 82 6.91 3.34 8.12
N ALA A 83 7.48 3.25 9.32
CA ALA A 83 8.86 3.68 9.57
C ALA A 83 9.86 2.92 8.69
N SER A 84 9.62 1.62 8.49
CA SER A 84 10.50 0.78 7.66
C SER A 84 10.31 1.07 6.18
N THR A 85 9.08 1.28 5.71
CA THR A 85 8.78 1.70 4.34
C THR A 85 9.40 3.06 4.04
N MET A 86 9.36 4.01 4.97
CA MET A 86 10.03 5.32 4.79
C MET A 86 11.53 5.16 4.52
N ALA A 87 12.20 4.21 5.18
CA ALA A 87 13.60 3.90 4.95
C ALA A 87 13.83 3.06 3.67
N HIS A 88 12.92 2.14 3.32
CA HIS A 88 13.08 1.24 2.18
C HIS A 88 11.76 0.99 1.45
N VAL A 89 11.68 1.36 0.17
CA VAL A 89 10.50 1.13 -0.69
C VAL A 89 10.08 -0.34 -0.74
N ARG A 90 11.01 -1.29 -0.60
CA ARG A 90 10.69 -2.72 -0.62
C ARG A 90 9.67 -3.15 0.42
N TYR A 91 9.46 -2.41 1.50
CA TYR A 91 8.45 -2.75 2.51
C TYR A 91 7.06 -2.17 2.19
N GLU A 92 6.90 -1.46 1.07
CA GLU A 92 5.66 -0.82 0.65
C GLU A 92 4.48 -1.81 0.56
N TYR A 93 4.73 -3.05 0.08
CA TYR A 93 3.68 -4.06 -0.02
C TYR A 93 3.15 -4.53 1.35
N TYR A 94 3.96 -4.43 2.43
CA TYR A 94 3.46 -4.68 3.79
C TYR A 94 2.55 -3.54 4.26
N LEU A 95 2.91 -2.29 3.93
CA LEU A 95 2.13 -1.11 4.32
C LEU A 95 0.75 -1.07 3.64
N ALA A 96 0.62 -1.68 2.45
CA ALA A 96 -0.65 -1.76 1.72
C ALA A 96 -1.79 -2.36 2.57
N ALA A 97 -1.50 -3.39 3.38
CA ALA A 97 -2.48 -4.00 4.27
C ALA A 97 -2.96 -3.02 5.37
N ASN A 98 -2.02 -2.26 5.96
CA ASN A 98 -2.34 -1.24 6.95
C ASN A 98 -3.19 -0.11 6.35
N ILE A 99 -2.83 0.36 5.16
CA ILE A 99 -3.59 1.40 4.44
C ILE A 99 -5.01 0.93 4.17
N ALA A 100 -5.20 -0.29 3.64
CA ALA A 100 -6.52 -0.84 3.36
C ALA A 100 -7.36 -0.95 4.64
N LEU A 101 -6.79 -1.50 5.72
CA LEU A 101 -7.47 -1.64 7.00
C LEU A 101 -7.89 -0.29 7.60
N LEU A 102 -6.95 0.66 7.68
CA LEU A 102 -7.21 1.97 8.28
C LEU A 102 -8.16 2.82 7.42
N SER A 103 -8.10 2.68 6.10
CA SER A 103 -9.06 3.29 5.19
C SER A 103 -10.47 2.77 5.45
N ALA A 104 -10.63 1.46 5.61
CA ALA A 104 -11.92 0.84 5.95
C ALA A 104 -12.42 1.27 7.33
N VAL A 105 -11.54 1.36 8.34
CA VAL A 105 -11.89 1.87 9.67
C VAL A 105 -12.40 3.30 9.60
N PHE A 106 -11.72 4.17 8.86
CA PHE A 106 -12.15 5.56 8.71
C PHE A 106 -13.48 5.68 7.98
N ALA A 107 -13.60 5.00 6.83
CA ALA A 107 -14.82 4.98 6.04
C ALA A 107 -15.99 4.47 6.88
N GLY A 108 -15.85 3.33 7.54
CA GLY A 108 -16.87 2.77 8.42
C GLY A 108 -17.28 3.73 9.54
N ALA A 109 -16.31 4.38 10.20
CA ALA A 109 -16.60 5.32 11.27
C ALA A 109 -17.41 6.54 10.81
N VAL A 110 -17.10 7.09 9.64
CA VAL A 110 -17.83 8.23 9.07
C VAL A 110 -19.21 7.81 8.55
N LEU A 111 -19.31 6.63 7.94
CA LEU A 111 -20.59 6.07 7.49
C LEU A 111 -21.54 5.86 8.68
N ASP A 112 -21.08 5.22 9.75
CA ASP A 112 -21.86 5.00 10.97
C ASP A 112 -22.33 6.31 11.61
N ALA A 113 -21.47 7.33 11.61
CA ALA A 113 -21.79 8.63 12.20
C ALA A 113 -22.79 9.44 11.35
N GLY A 114 -22.72 9.35 10.02
CA GLY A 114 -23.53 10.15 9.09
C GLY A 114 -24.82 9.50 8.61
N TYR A 115 -24.94 8.17 8.65
CA TYR A 115 -26.06 7.43 8.04
C TYR A 115 -27.45 7.91 8.48
N LYS A 116 -27.63 8.19 9.78
CA LYS A 116 -28.92 8.67 10.32
C LYS A 116 -29.31 10.04 9.78
N ASP A 117 -28.34 10.94 9.59
CA ASP A 117 -28.59 12.29 9.10
C ASP A 117 -28.80 12.30 7.58
N VAL A 118 -28.08 11.45 6.86
CA VAL A 118 -28.29 11.22 5.42
C VAL A 118 -29.68 10.66 5.14
N THR A 119 -30.10 9.62 5.87
CA THR A 119 -31.44 9.03 5.70
C THR A 119 -32.57 10.01 6.03
N ARG A 120 -32.37 10.91 7.01
CA ARG A 120 -33.32 12.01 7.30
C ARG A 120 -33.41 13.03 6.17
N LEU A 121 -32.28 13.38 5.55
CA LEU A 121 -32.27 14.30 4.41
C LEU A 121 -33.07 13.74 3.23
N PHE A 122 -32.91 12.45 2.91
CA PHE A 122 -33.67 11.80 1.86
C PHE A 122 -35.17 11.67 2.18
N ARG A 123 -35.54 11.37 3.43
CA ARG A 123 -36.96 11.34 3.86
C ARG A 123 -37.63 12.72 3.83
N SER A 124 -36.92 13.76 4.28
CA SER A 124 -37.47 15.12 4.25
C SER A 124 -37.64 15.66 2.81
N GLY A 125 -36.92 15.11 1.84
CA GLY A 125 -37.09 15.42 0.42
C GLY A 125 -38.32 14.77 -0.21
N SER A 126 -38.71 13.56 0.22
CA SER A 126 -39.92 12.90 -0.27
C SER A 126 -41.21 13.52 0.29
N ASP A 127 -41.21 13.94 1.57
CA ASP A 127 -42.39 14.60 2.17
C ASP A 127 -42.66 15.99 1.58
N ARG A 128 -41.63 16.68 1.06
CA ARG A 128 -41.78 17.97 0.37
C ARG A 128 -42.34 17.85 -1.05
N THR A 129 -42.29 16.67 -1.66
CA THR A 129 -42.83 16.43 -3.00
C THR A 129 -44.27 15.91 -2.98
N SER A 130 -44.81 15.53 -1.81
CA SER A 130 -46.19 15.04 -1.65
C SER A 130 -47.22 16.07 -1.17
N SER A 131 -46.85 17.34 -0.94
CA SER A 131 -47.82 18.40 -0.66
C SER A 131 -48.44 18.94 -1.96
N GLY A 132 -49.48 18.25 -2.45
CA GLY A 132 -50.40 18.78 -3.46
C GLY A 132 -51.13 20.04 -2.97
N PRO A 133 -51.81 20.80 -3.86
CA PRO A 133 -52.39 22.09 -3.51
C PRO A 133 -53.47 21.91 -2.44
N GLY A 134 -53.27 22.53 -1.27
CA GLY A 134 -54.24 22.53 -0.17
C GLY A 134 -55.53 23.29 -0.55
N PRO A 135 -56.65 23.04 0.16
CA PRO A 135 -57.93 23.64 -0.17
C PRO A 135 -57.90 25.15 0.07
N VAL A 136 -58.54 25.88 -0.85
CA VAL A 136 -58.74 27.34 -0.77
C VAL A 136 -59.70 27.63 0.39
N GLU A 137 -59.22 28.27 1.46
CA GLU A 137 -60.08 28.83 2.52
C GLU A 137 -60.68 30.16 2.06
N GLU A 138 -62.02 30.22 2.01
CA GLU A 138 -62.80 31.45 1.84
C GLU A 138 -62.70 32.38 3.07
N PRO A 139 -62.83 33.72 2.90
CA PRO A 139 -62.63 34.65 4.00
C PRO A 139 -63.94 34.99 4.73
N PRO A 140 -63.94 35.12 6.08
CA PRO A 140 -64.96 35.88 6.77
C PRO A 140 -64.39 37.15 7.45
N ARG A 141 -64.84 38.27 6.89
CA ARG A 141 -65.36 39.54 7.48
C ARG A 141 -64.75 40.13 8.76
N LYS A 142 -64.43 41.44 8.61
CA LYS A 142 -64.11 42.45 9.64
C LYS A 142 -65.13 42.52 10.79
N GLY A 143 -64.61 42.56 12.03
CA GLY A 143 -65.30 42.96 13.24
C GLY A 143 -64.32 43.59 14.26
N LYS A 144 -64.76 44.64 14.95
CA LYS A 144 -64.00 45.63 15.73
C LYS A 144 -63.70 45.20 17.18
N LYS A 145 -62.64 45.82 17.73
CA LYS A 145 -62.36 46.20 19.14
C LYS A 145 -61.86 45.15 20.15
N GLY A 146 -60.65 45.43 20.65
CA GLY A 146 -60.37 45.53 22.09
C GLY A 146 -59.97 44.25 22.81
N GLY A 147 -58.67 44.04 23.02
CA GLY A 147 -58.16 43.03 23.94
C GLY A 147 -56.66 42.85 23.80
N LYS A 148 -55.91 43.10 24.87
CA LYS A 148 -54.47 42.83 24.99
C LYS A 148 -54.25 41.32 24.77
N ALA A 149 -53.59 40.95 23.68
CA ALA A 149 -53.18 39.56 23.45
C ALA A 149 -51.90 39.27 24.25
N PRO A 150 -51.79 38.12 24.93
CA PRO A 150 -50.56 37.72 25.61
C PRO A 150 -49.50 37.41 24.56
N ASP A 151 -48.23 37.68 24.90
CA ASP A 151 -47.08 37.44 24.05
C ASP A 151 -47.15 36.06 23.41
N SER A 152 -47.15 36.05 22.07
CA SER A 152 -46.98 34.84 21.29
C SER A 152 -45.64 34.22 21.65
N HIS A 153 -45.68 33.25 22.56
CA HIS A 153 -44.60 32.30 22.78
C HIS A 153 -44.41 31.59 21.43
N LYS A 154 -43.51 32.11 20.58
CA LYS A 154 -43.02 31.40 19.41
C LYS A 154 -42.47 30.09 19.95
N SER A 155 -43.23 29.02 19.77
CA SER A 155 -42.75 27.68 20.04
C SER A 155 -41.51 27.51 19.17
N LYS A 156 -40.34 27.51 19.83
CA LYS A 156 -39.08 27.09 19.21
C LYS A 156 -39.36 25.71 18.65
N VAL A 157 -39.61 25.63 17.34
CA VAL A 157 -39.68 24.37 16.61
C VAL A 157 -38.41 23.64 16.99
N SER A 158 -38.59 22.54 17.71
CA SER A 158 -37.53 21.71 18.26
C SER A 158 -36.47 21.47 17.18
N SER A 159 -35.27 22.04 17.36
CA SER A 159 -34.13 21.92 16.45
C SER A 159 -33.59 20.49 16.32
N ARG A 160 -34.34 19.50 16.80
CA ARG A 160 -33.93 18.11 16.99
C ARG A 160 -34.20 17.23 15.78
N ASN A 161 -34.82 17.78 14.73
CA ASN A 161 -35.23 17.03 13.54
C ASN A 161 -34.61 17.51 12.22
N GLN A 162 -33.69 18.46 12.25
CA GLN A 162 -32.95 18.86 11.05
C GLN A 162 -31.69 17.99 10.89
N PRO A 163 -31.39 17.51 9.67
CA PRO A 163 -30.14 16.79 9.39
C PRO A 163 -28.92 17.66 9.73
N ASP A 164 -27.89 17.05 10.32
CA ASP A 164 -26.59 17.70 10.47
C ASP A 164 -25.86 17.71 9.12
N TYR A 165 -25.92 18.83 8.41
CA TYR A 165 -25.32 18.99 7.09
C TYR A 165 -23.81 18.78 7.08
N LEU A 166 -23.11 19.00 8.19
CA LEU A 166 -21.67 18.74 8.27
C LEU A 166 -21.39 17.24 8.20
N LYS A 167 -22.17 16.42 8.92
CA LYS A 167 -22.06 14.96 8.87
C LYS A 167 -22.47 14.40 7.53
N VAL A 168 -23.51 14.95 6.91
CA VAL A 168 -23.91 14.58 5.55
C VAL A 168 -22.80 14.90 4.54
N GLY A 169 -22.19 16.09 4.63
CA GLY A 169 -21.08 16.49 3.79
C GLY A 169 -19.86 15.59 3.98
N ALA A 170 -19.47 15.31 5.22
CA ALA A 170 -18.38 14.39 5.53
C ALA A 170 -18.64 12.96 5.01
N PHE A 171 -19.88 12.46 5.18
CA PHE A 171 -20.31 11.17 4.65
C PHE A 171 -20.14 11.09 3.13
N ALA A 172 -20.66 12.09 2.41
CA ALA A 172 -20.53 12.13 0.96
C ALA A 172 -19.07 12.24 0.51
N ALA A 173 -18.28 13.10 1.15
CA ALA A 173 -16.86 13.29 0.83
C ALA A 173 -16.05 11.99 1.03
N VAL A 174 -16.25 11.29 2.14
CA VAL A 174 -15.53 10.04 2.42
C VAL A 174 -15.93 8.93 1.46
N ILE A 175 -17.20 8.83 1.07
CA ILE A 175 -17.62 7.91 0.00
C ILE A 175 -16.90 8.25 -1.31
N ILE A 176 -16.89 9.52 -1.72
CA ILE A 176 -16.24 9.94 -2.96
C ILE A 176 -14.75 9.58 -2.93
N VAL A 177 -14.03 9.93 -1.87
CA VAL A 177 -12.60 9.63 -1.73
C VAL A 177 -12.35 8.11 -1.71
N THR A 178 -13.21 7.34 -1.04
CA THR A 178 -13.10 5.86 -1.01
C THR A 178 -13.32 5.25 -2.40
N LEU A 179 -14.30 5.77 -3.16
CA LEU A 179 -14.55 5.32 -4.53
C LEU A 179 -13.42 5.72 -5.49
N LEU A 180 -12.85 6.92 -5.33
CA LEU A 180 -11.68 7.35 -6.09
C LEU A 180 -10.48 6.47 -5.80
N PHE A 181 -10.24 6.14 -4.53
CA PHE A 181 -9.18 5.22 -4.13
C PHE A 181 -9.39 3.84 -4.75
N ALA A 182 -10.56 3.23 -4.55
CA ALA A 182 -10.87 1.90 -5.08
C ALA A 182 -10.80 1.84 -6.61
N GLY A 183 -11.32 2.87 -7.29
CA GLY A 183 -11.27 2.98 -8.74
C GLY A 183 -9.85 3.13 -9.28
N ALA A 184 -9.04 4.01 -8.69
CA ALA A 184 -7.64 4.20 -9.08
C ALA A 184 -6.82 2.92 -8.84
N SER A 185 -6.99 2.27 -7.69
CA SER A 185 -6.31 1.00 -7.40
C SER A 185 -6.72 -0.11 -8.36
N LEU A 186 -8.01 -0.22 -8.71
CA LEU A 186 -8.48 -1.20 -9.69
C LEU A 186 -7.88 -0.92 -11.07
N GLN A 187 -7.88 0.34 -11.51
CA GLN A 187 -7.29 0.74 -12.79
C GLN A 187 -5.80 0.42 -12.84
N ALA A 188 -5.04 0.73 -11.79
CA ALA A 188 -3.62 0.41 -11.70
C ALA A 188 -3.38 -1.11 -11.78
N ASN A 189 -4.16 -1.91 -11.06
CA ASN A 189 -4.06 -3.37 -11.11
C ASN A 189 -4.37 -3.93 -12.50
N LEU A 190 -5.39 -3.41 -13.18
CA LEU A 190 -5.71 -3.81 -14.55
C LEU A 190 -4.61 -3.41 -15.55
N ALA A 191 -4.03 -2.22 -15.39
CA ALA A 191 -2.92 -1.76 -16.22
C ALA A 191 -1.66 -2.64 -16.02
N MET A 192 -1.33 -2.98 -14.78
CA MET A 192 -0.23 -3.91 -14.46
C MET A 192 -0.48 -5.31 -15.01
N ALA A 193 -1.71 -5.83 -14.90
CA ALA A 193 -2.06 -7.12 -15.47
C ALA A 193 -1.95 -7.14 -17.00
N ALA A 194 -2.33 -6.04 -17.67
CA ALA A 194 -2.19 -5.89 -19.12
C ALA A 194 -0.72 -5.79 -19.56
N SER A 195 0.13 -5.13 -18.75
CA SER A 195 1.56 -5.01 -19.03
C SER A 195 2.40 -6.20 -18.59
N ALA A 196 1.87 -7.09 -17.73
CA ALA A 196 2.58 -8.28 -17.24
C ALA A 196 3.11 -9.18 -18.37
N LYS A 197 2.45 -9.24 -19.52
CA LYS A 197 2.93 -9.95 -20.72
C LYS A 197 4.28 -9.41 -21.23
N TYR A 198 4.59 -8.15 -20.93
CA TYR A 198 5.75 -7.42 -21.43
C TYR A 198 6.81 -7.13 -20.36
N ASN A 199 6.55 -7.47 -19.08
CA ASN A 199 7.49 -7.27 -17.96
C ASN A 199 8.46 -8.46 -17.75
N GLY A 200 8.44 -9.44 -18.65
CA GLY A 200 9.37 -10.57 -18.64
C GLY A 200 10.66 -10.27 -19.40
N ILE A 201 11.46 -11.32 -19.62
CA ILE A 201 12.58 -11.27 -20.57
C ILE A 201 12.05 -10.86 -21.95
N ASP A 202 12.65 -9.82 -22.55
CA ASP A 202 12.26 -9.39 -23.89
C ASP A 202 12.76 -10.39 -24.95
N SER A 203 12.25 -10.28 -26.17
CA SER A 203 12.55 -11.25 -27.23
C SER A 203 14.03 -11.28 -27.60
N GLN A 204 14.76 -10.16 -27.54
CA GLN A 204 16.17 -10.14 -27.91
C GLN A 204 17.00 -10.90 -26.87
N TRP A 205 16.74 -10.67 -25.58
CA TRP A 205 17.39 -11.44 -24.51
C TRP A 205 16.99 -12.91 -24.55
N MET A 206 15.72 -13.22 -24.80
CA MET A 206 15.24 -14.60 -24.91
C MET A 206 15.95 -15.34 -26.04
N ASP A 207 15.95 -14.76 -27.25
CA ASP A 207 16.55 -15.38 -28.44
C ASP A 207 18.07 -15.53 -28.28
N ALA A 208 18.74 -14.52 -27.70
CA ALA A 208 20.18 -14.57 -27.45
C ALA A 208 20.56 -15.66 -26.43
N LEU A 209 19.79 -15.82 -25.36
CA LEU A 209 20.04 -16.85 -24.35
C LEU A 209 19.67 -18.25 -24.83
N ALA A 210 18.59 -18.39 -25.61
CA ALA A 210 18.25 -19.65 -26.26
C ALA A 210 19.37 -20.08 -27.22
N TRP A 211 19.83 -19.16 -28.06
CA TRP A 211 20.99 -19.40 -28.93
C TRP A 211 22.23 -19.80 -28.12
N MET A 212 22.54 -19.08 -27.04
CA MET A 212 23.69 -19.40 -26.18
C MET A 212 23.59 -20.82 -25.63
N GLY A 213 22.42 -21.23 -25.15
CA GLY A 213 22.20 -22.57 -24.61
C GLY A 213 22.39 -23.69 -25.65
N GLU A 214 22.05 -23.43 -26.91
CA GLU A 214 22.17 -24.39 -28.02
C GLU A 214 23.56 -24.38 -28.70
N ASN A 215 24.29 -23.27 -28.62
CA ASN A 215 25.50 -23.05 -29.45
C ASN A 215 26.79 -22.91 -28.65
N THR A 216 26.77 -23.09 -27.34
CA THR A 216 27.99 -23.11 -26.50
C THR A 216 28.20 -24.50 -25.90
N PRO A 217 29.46 -24.92 -25.59
CA PRO A 217 29.71 -26.22 -24.97
C PRO A 217 28.94 -26.40 -23.66
N ASP A 218 28.62 -27.64 -23.28
CA ASP A 218 28.04 -27.92 -21.97
C ASP A 218 29.08 -27.66 -20.86
N PRO A 219 28.73 -26.97 -19.76
CA PRO A 219 29.69 -26.67 -18.69
C PRO A 219 29.94 -27.86 -17.73
N GLY A 220 29.39 -29.04 -18.00
CA GLY A 220 29.59 -30.26 -17.20
C GLY A 220 28.76 -30.33 -15.92
N VAL A 221 27.95 -29.31 -15.63
CA VAL A 221 27.07 -29.25 -14.45
C VAL A 221 25.64 -29.59 -14.86
N ASP A 222 25.14 -30.75 -14.43
CA ASP A 222 23.75 -31.15 -14.64
C ASP A 222 22.79 -30.19 -13.92
N TYR A 223 21.94 -29.52 -14.69
CA TYR A 223 20.97 -28.56 -14.20
C TYR A 223 19.93 -29.15 -13.24
N TYR A 224 19.60 -30.44 -13.37
CA TYR A 224 18.54 -31.09 -12.58
C TYR A 224 19.07 -31.94 -11.42
N ALA A 225 20.39 -32.09 -11.31
CA ALA A 225 20.98 -32.88 -10.24
C ALA A 225 20.81 -32.21 -8.87
N ILE A 226 20.68 -33.05 -7.85
CA ILE A 226 20.68 -32.63 -6.45
C ILE A 226 22.13 -32.69 -5.97
N TYR A 227 22.70 -31.53 -5.65
CA TYR A 227 24.08 -31.42 -5.20
C TYR A 227 24.16 -31.30 -3.67
N ASP A 228 25.17 -31.94 -3.07
CA ASP A 228 25.54 -31.68 -1.69
C ASP A 228 26.36 -30.40 -1.60
N ARG A 229 25.90 -29.45 -0.78
CA ARG A 229 26.52 -28.13 -0.64
C ARG A 229 27.97 -28.19 -0.15
N ASN A 230 28.33 -29.19 0.65
CA ASN A 230 29.63 -29.27 1.30
C ASN A 230 30.67 -30.00 0.44
N THR A 231 30.24 -30.88 -0.46
CA THR A 231 31.14 -31.67 -1.30
C THR A 231 31.12 -31.30 -2.78
N PHE A 232 30.21 -30.42 -3.21
CA PHE A 232 30.14 -30.01 -4.61
C PHE A 232 31.41 -29.27 -5.04
N THR A 233 31.98 -29.72 -6.14
CA THR A 233 33.06 -29.05 -6.86
C THR A 233 32.70 -28.96 -8.32
N TYR A 234 32.95 -27.82 -8.93
CA TYR A 234 32.77 -27.66 -10.37
C TYR A 234 33.70 -28.62 -11.14
N PRO A 235 33.21 -29.26 -12.21
CA PRO A 235 34.06 -30.02 -13.14
C PRO A 235 35.16 -29.15 -13.76
N GLU A 236 36.27 -29.75 -14.19
CA GLU A 236 37.41 -29.02 -14.76
C GLU A 236 37.06 -28.31 -16.08
N GLU A 237 36.14 -28.88 -16.85
CA GLU A 237 35.62 -28.33 -18.10
C GLU A 237 34.61 -27.19 -17.92
N SER A 238 34.21 -26.91 -16.68
CA SER A 238 33.22 -25.88 -16.41
C SER A 238 33.72 -24.49 -16.75
N TYR A 239 32.80 -23.64 -17.18
CA TYR A 239 33.07 -22.25 -17.45
C TYR A 239 31.91 -21.37 -17.00
N GLY A 240 32.24 -20.11 -16.69
CA GLY A 240 31.29 -19.10 -16.27
C GLY A 240 30.91 -18.15 -17.40
N VAL A 241 29.72 -17.58 -17.32
CA VAL A 241 29.22 -16.51 -18.17
C VAL A 241 29.24 -15.20 -17.38
N MET A 242 30.07 -14.27 -17.81
CA MET A 242 30.14 -12.93 -17.24
C MET A 242 29.07 -12.03 -17.86
N SER A 243 28.15 -11.54 -17.04
CA SER A 243 27.15 -10.53 -17.37
C SER A 243 26.93 -9.61 -16.17
N TRP A 244 26.07 -8.61 -16.30
CA TRP A 244 25.59 -7.86 -15.14
C TRP A 244 24.63 -8.72 -14.30
N TRP A 245 24.58 -8.45 -13.00
CA TRP A 245 24.01 -9.36 -12.01
C TRP A 245 22.49 -9.54 -12.10
N ASP A 246 21.79 -8.53 -12.62
CA ASP A 246 20.35 -8.60 -12.91
C ASP A 246 19.99 -9.81 -13.81
N TYR A 247 20.90 -10.25 -14.68
CA TYR A 247 20.62 -11.27 -15.71
C TYR A 247 21.01 -12.70 -15.31
N GLY A 248 21.60 -12.90 -14.13
CA GLY A 248 22.13 -14.22 -13.73
C GLY A 248 21.07 -15.32 -13.73
N HIS A 249 19.86 -15.04 -13.24
CA HIS A 249 18.77 -16.02 -13.28
C HIS A 249 18.33 -16.37 -14.70
N TRP A 250 18.32 -15.40 -15.63
CA TRP A 250 17.97 -15.67 -17.01
C TRP A 250 19.01 -16.56 -17.69
N ILE A 251 20.30 -16.29 -17.45
CA ILE A 251 21.40 -17.11 -17.97
C ILE A 251 21.29 -18.55 -17.45
N THR A 252 21.05 -18.72 -16.14
CA THR A 252 20.85 -20.06 -15.55
C THR A 252 19.62 -20.75 -16.12
N PHE A 253 18.47 -20.07 -16.20
CA PHE A 253 17.20 -20.70 -16.52
C PHE A 253 17.01 -20.96 -18.02
N VAL A 254 17.35 -19.99 -18.86
CA VAL A 254 17.14 -20.05 -20.32
C VAL A 254 18.32 -20.72 -21.01
N ALA A 255 19.53 -20.23 -20.78
CA ALA A 255 20.73 -20.74 -21.46
C ALA A 255 21.32 -21.99 -20.79
N LYS A 256 20.92 -22.33 -19.55
CA LYS A 256 21.50 -23.42 -18.76
C LYS A 256 23.02 -23.31 -18.69
N ARG A 257 23.51 -22.10 -18.41
CA ARG A 257 24.92 -21.79 -18.18
C ARG A 257 25.12 -21.22 -16.78
N ILE A 258 26.37 -21.23 -16.32
CA ILE A 258 26.75 -20.82 -14.96
C ILE A 258 27.08 -19.32 -14.99
N PRO A 259 26.24 -18.43 -14.44
CA PRO A 259 26.58 -17.02 -14.39
C PRO A 259 27.60 -16.75 -13.28
N ASN A 260 28.56 -15.86 -13.51
CA ASN A 260 29.55 -15.48 -12.51
C ASN A 260 28.95 -14.68 -11.34
N ASN A 261 27.74 -14.15 -11.52
CA ASN A 261 27.01 -13.30 -10.59
C ASN A 261 25.50 -13.48 -10.76
N ASN A 262 24.70 -13.02 -9.80
CA ASN A 262 23.25 -13.24 -9.85
C ASN A 262 22.43 -12.19 -9.07
N PRO A 263 21.09 -12.20 -9.21
CA PRO A 263 20.16 -11.32 -8.50
C PRO A 263 20.22 -11.35 -6.97
N PHE A 264 20.92 -12.32 -6.35
CA PHE A 264 21.22 -12.30 -4.92
C PHE A 264 22.39 -11.36 -4.57
N GLN A 265 22.87 -10.56 -5.54
CA GLN A 265 24.00 -9.63 -5.41
C GLN A 265 25.34 -10.32 -5.12
N HIS A 266 25.43 -11.62 -5.40
CA HIS A 266 26.68 -12.37 -5.35
C HIS A 266 27.50 -12.11 -6.62
N GLY A 267 28.81 -11.98 -6.47
CA GLY A 267 29.73 -11.82 -7.61
C GLY A 267 29.67 -10.43 -8.28
N VAL A 268 29.07 -9.42 -7.64
CA VAL A 268 28.98 -8.06 -8.18
C VAL A 268 30.27 -7.27 -7.93
N ALA A 269 30.70 -7.25 -6.67
CA ALA A 269 31.87 -6.51 -6.20
C ALA A 269 33.07 -7.44 -5.95
N GLY A 270 34.24 -6.84 -5.76
CA GLY A 270 35.50 -7.55 -5.53
C GLY A 270 36.33 -7.74 -6.81
N PRO A 271 37.56 -8.26 -6.69
CA PRO A 271 38.52 -8.28 -7.80
C PRO A 271 38.03 -9.00 -9.07
N ASN A 272 37.18 -10.02 -8.90
CA ASN A 272 36.63 -10.82 -9.99
C ASN A 272 35.12 -10.56 -10.21
N GLY A 273 34.58 -9.50 -9.62
CA GLY A 273 33.16 -9.16 -9.72
C GLY A 273 32.80 -8.53 -11.07
N SER A 274 31.52 -8.59 -11.45
CA SER A 274 31.06 -7.98 -12.70
C SER A 274 31.31 -6.47 -12.75
N ALA A 275 31.18 -5.76 -11.63
CA ALA A 275 31.43 -4.33 -11.60
C ALA A 275 32.87 -4.03 -12.04
N THR A 276 33.85 -4.71 -11.44
CA THR A 276 35.27 -4.56 -11.81
C THR A 276 35.53 -4.98 -13.24
N TYR A 277 34.95 -6.10 -13.70
CA TYR A 277 35.14 -6.58 -15.06
C TYR A 277 34.66 -5.58 -16.11
N PHE A 278 33.45 -5.03 -15.98
CA PHE A 278 32.87 -4.13 -16.99
C PHE A 278 33.40 -2.70 -16.95
N VAL A 279 33.90 -2.24 -15.79
CA VAL A 279 34.48 -0.89 -15.66
C VAL A 279 36.00 -0.88 -15.75
N SER A 280 36.64 -2.04 -15.97
CA SER A 280 38.10 -2.10 -16.12
C SER A 280 38.52 -1.34 -17.38
N THR A 281 39.50 -0.46 -17.22
CA THR A 281 40.08 0.33 -18.32
C THR A 281 41.38 -0.24 -18.86
N SER A 282 41.83 -1.37 -18.30
CA SER A 282 43.08 -2.06 -18.67
C SER A 282 43.02 -3.52 -18.28
#